data_AF-A0ABD3TYJ7-F1
#
_entry.id   AF-A0ABD3TYJ7-F1
#
_cell.length_a   1.000
_cell.length_b   1.000
_cell.length_c   1.000
_cell.angle_alpha   90.00
_cell.angle_beta   90.00
_cell.angle_gamma   90.00
#
_symmetry.space_group_name_H-M   'P 1'
#
loop_
_entity.id
_entity.type
_entity.pdbx_description
1 polymer ?
#
loop_
_entity_poly.entity_id
_entity_poly.type
_entity_poly.pdbx_seq_one_letter_code
_entity_poly.pdbx_strand_id
1 'polypeptide(L)'
;MAAIRVTGNIILITSGIRFLVFENGNKIGCFELEEDVVHEENKKDKEGDKDNKGRDDTQNGGANYILASAFSPSGEFFVICDNRKQLHLFQTRPKWQLLSRR
;
A
#
# COMPACT_ATOMS: atom_id res chain seq x y z
N MET A 1 1.78 -10.50 -4.20
CA MET A 1 0.54 -11.00 -4.82
C MET A 1 0.19 -10.07 -5.99
N ALA A 2 -0.37 -10.61 -7.08
CA ALA A 2 -0.88 -9.79 -8.18
C ALA A 2 -2.40 -9.96 -8.26
N ALA A 3 -3.11 -8.87 -8.55
CA ALA A 3 -4.56 -8.90 -8.67
C ALA A 3 -5.06 -7.88 -9.71
N ILE A 4 -6.11 -8.25 -10.43
CA ILE A 4 -6.82 -7.36 -11.34
C ILE A 4 -8.13 -6.94 -10.67
N ARG A 5 -8.47 -5.65 -10.81
CA ARG A 5 -9.74 -5.06 -10.40
C ARG A 5 -10.32 -4.29 -11.58
N VAL A 6 -11.61 -4.41 -11.79
CA VAL A 6 -12.31 -3.75 -12.90
C VAL A 6 -13.51 -3.01 -12.32
N THR A 7 -13.68 -1.74 -12.71
CA THR A 7 -14.87 -0.96 -12.41
C THR A 7 -15.21 -0.06 -13.60
N GLY A 8 -16.40 -0.22 -14.17
CA GLY A 8 -16.79 0.50 -15.38
C GLY A 8 -15.76 0.33 -16.50
N ASN A 9 -15.15 1.44 -16.91
CA ASN A 9 -14.12 1.54 -17.95
C ASN A 9 -12.67 1.52 -17.41
N ILE A 10 -12.50 1.31 -16.10
CA ILE A 10 -11.20 1.31 -15.42
C ILE A 10 -10.75 -0.14 -15.18
N ILE A 11 -9.51 -0.43 -15.55
CA ILE A 11 -8.81 -1.67 -15.21
C ILE A 11 -7.61 -1.29 -14.35
N LEU A 12 -7.50 -1.92 -13.19
CA LEU A 12 -6.41 -1.71 -12.24
C LEU A 12 -5.68 -3.03 -11.99
N ILE A 13 -4.37 -3.00 -12.13
CA ILE A 13 -3.49 -4.15 -11.91
C ILE A 13 -2.60 -3.84 -10.71
N THR A 14 -2.72 -4.62 -9.65
CA THR A 14 -1.84 -4.55 -8.48
C THR A 14 -0.75 -5.62 -8.58
N SER A 15 0.48 -5.31 -8.21
CA SER A 15 1.58 -6.27 -8.09
C SER A 15 2.68 -5.76 -7.16
N GLY A 16 2.93 -6.48 -6.06
CA GLY A 16 3.92 -6.08 -5.06
C GLY A 16 3.51 -4.77 -4.38
N ILE A 17 4.34 -3.74 -4.50
CA ILE A 17 4.05 -2.39 -3.98
C ILE A 17 3.39 -1.46 -5.01
N ARG A 18 3.17 -1.95 -6.23
CA ARG A 18 2.80 -1.11 -7.37
C ARG A 18 1.38 -1.39 -7.84
N PHE A 19 0.76 -0.37 -8.40
CA PHE A 19 -0.44 -0.56 -9.19
C PHE A 19 -0.46 0.29 -10.45
N LEU A 20 -0.94 -0.32 -11.53
CA LEU A 20 -1.14 0.29 -12.83
C LEU A 20 -2.62 0.54 -13.04
N VAL A 21 -2.95 1.68 -13.64
CA VAL A 21 -4.33 2.06 -13.93
C VAL A 21 -4.47 2.32 -15.41
N PHE A 22 -5.48 1.68 -16.00
CA PHE A 22 -5.92 1.89 -17.36
C PHE A 22 -7.36 2.38 -17.35
N GLU A 23 -7.68 3.36 -18.19
CA GLU A 23 -9.04 3.84 -18.41
C GLU A 23 -9.29 3.95 -19.91
N ASN A 24 -10.42 3.39 -20.38
CA ASN A 24 -10.75 3.35 -21.81
C ASN A 24 -9.61 2.75 -22.69
N GLY A 25 -8.88 1.75 -22.16
CA GLY A 25 -7.75 1.12 -22.85
C GLY A 25 -6.43 1.89 -22.80
N ASN A 26 -6.41 3.11 -22.27
CA ASN A 26 -5.20 3.93 -22.16
C ASN A 26 -4.60 3.82 -20.76
N LYS A 27 -3.27 3.72 -20.66
CA LYS A 27 -2.58 3.79 -19.37
C LYS A 27 -2.67 5.22 -18.84
N ILE A 28 -3.33 5.41 -17.70
CA ILE A 28 -3.49 6.72 -17.05
C ILE A 28 -2.57 6.91 -15.84
N GLY A 29 -2.04 5.83 -15.27
CA GLY A 29 -1.15 5.95 -14.12
C GLY A 29 -0.36 4.68 -13.77
N CYS A 30 0.74 4.90 -13.05
CA CYS A 30 1.55 3.88 -12.40
C CYS A 30 1.95 4.46 -11.04
N PHE A 31 1.52 3.80 -9.97
CA PHE A 31 1.69 4.27 -8.61
C PHE A 31 2.47 3.23 -7.82
N GLU A 32 3.35 3.68 -6.94
CA GLU A 32 4.08 2.83 -6.01
C GLU A 32 3.75 3.29 -4.58
N LEU A 33 3.53 2.35 -3.67
CA LEU A 33 3.36 2.66 -2.26
C LEU A 33 4.75 3.02 -1.70
N GLU A 34 4.95 4.30 -1.40
CA GLU A 34 6.16 4.81 -0.78
C GLU A 34 6.41 4.10 0.56
N GLU A 35 7.66 3.75 0.83
CA GLU A 35 8.10 3.36 2.16
C GLU A 35 8.06 4.59 3.08
N ASP A 36 7.49 4.45 4.28
CA ASP A 36 7.70 5.49 5.28
C ASP A 36 9.19 5.41 5.65
N VAL A 37 9.96 6.47 5.35
CA VAL A 37 11.32 6.62 5.89
C VAL A 37 11.16 6.79 7.40
N VAL A 38 11.22 5.68 8.14
CA VAL A 38 11.33 5.72 9.59
C VAL A 38 12.69 6.32 9.89
N HIS A 39 12.75 7.61 10.20
CA HIS A 39 13.91 8.18 10.88
C HIS A 39 13.98 7.54 12.27
N GLU A 40 14.82 6.50 12.41
CA GLU A 40 15.26 6.01 13.70
C GLU A 40 16.15 7.08 14.35
N GLU A 41 15.53 8.03 15.05
CA GLU A 41 16.22 8.76 16.12
C GLU A 41 16.03 8.02 17.44
N ASN A 42 16.99 7.14 17.79
CA ASN A 42 17.85 7.33 18.95
C ASN A 42 18.80 6.15 19.22
N LYS A 43 20.10 6.49 19.35
CA LYS A 43 21.16 5.66 19.94
C LYS A 43 20.85 5.29 21.39
N LYS A 44 21.17 4.05 21.79
CA LYS A 44 22.25 3.74 22.76
C LYS A 44 22.39 2.23 23.00
N ASP A 45 23.63 1.80 22.96
CA ASP A 45 24.13 0.45 23.29
C ASP A 45 23.71 0.00 24.68
N LYS A 46 23.31 -1.28 24.84
CA LYS A 46 23.70 -2.17 25.94
C LYS A 46 23.64 -3.64 25.51
N GLU A 47 24.77 -4.32 25.65
CA GLU A 47 24.95 -5.76 25.53
C GLU A 47 24.15 -6.54 26.59
N GLY A 48 23.60 -7.68 26.17
CA GLY A 48 23.48 -8.92 26.94
C GLY A 48 22.37 -9.02 27.99
N ASP A 49 21.28 -9.73 27.67
CA ASP A 49 20.91 -10.99 28.35
C ASP A 49 19.79 -11.71 27.59
N LYS A 50 19.86 -13.04 27.53
CA LYS A 50 18.87 -13.90 26.84
C LYS A 50 17.70 -14.17 27.79
N ASP A 51 16.47 -13.92 27.37
CA ASP A 51 15.38 -14.84 27.71
C ASP A 51 14.13 -14.72 26.83
N ASN A 52 13.56 -15.90 26.54
CA ASN A 52 12.44 -16.16 25.67
C ASN A 52 11.17 -15.37 26.01
N LYS A 53 10.64 -14.63 25.03
CA LYS A 53 9.19 -14.51 24.84
C LYS A 53 8.91 -14.22 23.38
N GLY A 54 8.16 -15.11 22.74
CA GLY A 54 7.72 -14.96 21.36
C GLY A 54 7.05 -13.62 21.15
N ARG A 55 7.80 -12.69 20.57
CA ARG A 55 7.26 -11.54 19.88
C ARG A 55 7.38 -11.90 18.42
N ASP A 56 6.24 -12.05 17.77
CA ASP A 56 6.13 -11.90 16.32
C ASP A 56 6.34 -10.42 15.98
N ASP A 57 7.49 -9.88 16.40
CA ASP A 57 8.02 -8.58 16.00
C ASP A 57 8.97 -8.86 14.85
N THR A 58 8.41 -9.36 13.75
CA THR A 58 9.03 -9.10 12.46
C THR A 58 8.51 -7.75 11.95
N GLN A 59 8.82 -6.68 12.69
CA GLN A 59 9.03 -5.36 12.10
C GLN A 59 10.30 -5.44 11.23
N ASN A 60 10.28 -6.29 10.20
CA ASN A 60 11.26 -6.21 9.15
C ASN A 60 10.85 -4.99 8.32
N GLY A 61 11.78 -4.05 8.14
CA GLY A 61 11.69 -2.96 7.18
C GLY A 61 11.54 -3.52 5.77
N GLY A 62 10.33 -3.97 5.46
CA GLY A 62 9.94 -4.65 4.24
C GLY A 62 8.89 -3.82 3.55
N ALA A 63 9.11 -3.59 2.26
CA ALA A 63 8.33 -2.73 1.40
C ALA A 63 6.81 -2.89 1.61
N ASN A 64 6.07 -1.79 1.42
CA ASN A 64 4.62 -1.72 1.66
C ASN A 64 3.84 -2.54 0.61
N TYR A 65 3.87 -3.87 0.69
CA TYR A 65 3.22 -4.74 -0.30
C TYR A 65 1.70 -4.68 -0.15
N ILE A 66 1.00 -4.63 -1.28
CA ILE A 66 -0.46 -4.63 -1.35
C ILE A 66 -1.00 -6.00 -0.91
N LEU A 67 -1.80 -6.01 0.16
CA LEU A 67 -2.52 -7.20 0.63
C LEU A 67 -3.94 -7.28 0.07
N ALA A 68 -4.63 -6.15 0.03
CA ALA A 68 -6.00 -6.08 -0.44
C ALA A 68 -6.28 -4.75 -1.14
N SER A 69 -7.26 -4.76 -2.04
CA SER A 69 -7.70 -3.54 -2.73
C SER A 69 -9.14 -3.67 -3.23
N ALA A 70 -9.85 -2.53 -3.27
CA ALA A 70 -11.23 -2.44 -3.70
C ALA A 70 -11.58 -1.05 -4.24
N PHE A 71 -12.52 -0.99 -5.17
CA PHE A 71 -13.19 0.25 -5.57
C PHE A 71 -14.45 0.46 -4.71
N SER A 72 -14.84 1.72 -4.51
CA SER A 72 -16.20 2.04 -4.07
C SER A 72 -17.22 1.61 -5.13
N PRO A 73 -18.50 1.41 -4.78
CA PRO A 73 -19.54 1.09 -5.76
C PRO A 73 -19.68 2.13 -6.88
N SER A 74 -19.43 3.41 -6.60
CA SER A 74 -19.44 4.48 -7.62
C SER A 74 -18.18 4.50 -8.49
N GLY A 75 -17.11 3.80 -8.07
CA GLY A 75 -15.79 3.86 -8.71
C GLY A 75 -15.02 5.16 -8.45
N GLU A 76 -15.60 6.12 -7.72
CA GLU A 76 -14.97 7.42 -7.42
C GLU A 76 -13.83 7.33 -6.40
N PHE A 77 -13.81 6.25 -5.62
CA PHE A 77 -12.78 5.97 -4.65
C PHE A 77 -12.17 4.59 -4.88
N PHE A 78 -10.90 4.48 -4.54
CA PHE A 78 -10.15 3.23 -4.53
C PHE A 78 -9.35 3.13 -3.24
N VAL A 79 -9.36 1.96 -2.61
CA VAL A 79 -8.62 1.73 -1.36
C VAL A 79 -7.64 0.57 -1.53
N ILE A 80 -6.47 0.72 -0.90
CA ILE A 80 -5.48 -0.33 -0.72
C ILE A 80 -5.24 -0.54 0.77
N CYS A 81 -5.09 -1.80 1.17
CA CYS A 81 -4.51 -2.20 2.45
C CYS A 81 -3.13 -2.81 2.21
N ASP A 82 -2.10 -2.30 2.90
CA ASP A 82 -0.74 -2.83 2.81
C ASP A 82 -0.40 -3.84 3.94
N ASN A 83 0.80 -4.41 3.89
CA ASN A 83 1.31 -5.36 4.88
C ASN A 83 1.58 -4.76 6.27
N ARG A 84 1.63 -3.42 6.39
CA ARG A 84 1.66 -2.71 7.66
C ARG A 84 0.26 -2.41 8.18
N LYS A 85 -0.77 -2.97 7.52
CA LYS A 85 -2.19 -2.80 7.83
C LYS A 85 -2.63 -1.34 7.68
N GLN A 86 -1.92 -0.56 6.88
CA GLN A 86 -2.28 0.83 6.57
C GLN A 86 -3.28 0.85 5.41
N LEU A 87 -4.28 1.71 5.52
CA LEU A 87 -5.27 1.99 4.48
C LEU A 87 -4.88 3.24 3.70
N HIS A 88 -4.68 3.09 2.41
CA HIS A 88 -4.40 4.17 1.47
C HIS A 88 -5.66 4.42 0.63
N LEU A 89 -6.30 5.57 0.83
CA LEU A 89 -7.51 5.97 0.12
C LEU A 89 -7.17 6.92 -1.03
N PHE A 90 -7.61 6.56 -2.23
CA PHE A 90 -7.45 7.34 -3.43
C PHE A 90 -8.81 7.84 -3.94
N GLN A 91 -8.83 9.08 -4.41
CA GLN A 91 -9.85 9.57 -5.35
C GLN A 91 -9.43 9.16 -6.76
N THR A 92 -10.37 8.70 -7.58
CA THR A 92 -10.09 8.23 -8.96
C THR A 92 -10.44 9.26 -10.02
N ARG A 93 -11.39 10.18 -9.72
CA ARG A 93 -11.89 11.22 -10.63
C ARG A 93 -12.02 12.57 -9.91
N PRO A 94 -11.72 13.70 -10.58
CA PRO A 94 -11.33 13.83 -11.99
C PRO A 94 -9.88 13.41 -12.28
N LYS A 95 -9.08 13.20 -11.23
CA LYS A 95 -7.71 12.70 -11.30
C LYS A 95 -7.45 11.74 -10.16
N TRP A 96 -6.46 10.88 -10.35
CA TRP A 96 -5.95 10.01 -9.30
C TRP A 96 -5.19 10.83 -8.26
N GLN A 97 -5.65 10.78 -7.02
CA GLN A 97 -5.04 11.50 -5.91
C GLN A 97 -5.14 10.69 -4.62
N LEU A 98 -4.02 10.54 -3.90
CA LEU A 98 -4.03 9.99 -2.55
C LEU A 98 -4.68 11.02 -1.60
N LEU A 99 -5.76 10.61 -0.93
CA LEU A 99 -6.50 11.45 0.01
C LEU A 99 -6.11 11.20 1.46
N SER A 100 -5.80 9.96 1.84
CA SER A 100 -5.49 9.60 3.22
C SER A 100 -4.65 8.33 3.31
N ARG A 101 -3.79 8.28 4.33
CA ARG A 101 -3.04 7.12 4.82
C ARG A 101 -3.34 6.98 6.32
N ARG A 102 -3.77 5.81 6.77
CA ARG A 102 -4.14 5.52 8.18
C ARG A 102 -3.72 4.13 8.59
#